data_AF-A0A7S1CJ01-F1
#
_entry.id   AF-A0A7S1CJ01-F1
#
_cell.length_a   1.000
_cell.length_b   1.000
_cell.length_c   1.000
_cell.angle_alpha   90.00
_cell.angle_beta   90.00
_cell.angle_gamma   90.00
#
_symmetry.space_group_name_H-M   'P 1'
#
loop_
_entity.id
_entity.type
_entity.pdbx_description
1 polymer ?
#
loop_
_entity_poly.entity_id
_entity_poly.type
_entity_poly.pdbx_seq_one_letter_code
_entity_poly.pdbx_strand_id
1 'polypeptide(L)'
;MPGGGSDGAGVTRLPRGGVVVETAVGPIQFGLPPESIKDHMVLKREVPTHFVIPADPFVRAIGPSQGLNVGEFEFPTYFNFFLKKRRVNLIVADADAEARIRRVFQETLLGPSAVDPDADYEEGFPRDARADLSKEMAFFRKFGDKMLSVDLLMRFTLFDESGVAVVREDRGEGDDDDDDDDDD
;
A
#
# COMPACT_ATOMS: atom_id res chain seq x y z
N MET A 1 -11.36 -27.93 -4.96
CA MET A 1 -10.48 -26.84 -4.51
C MET A 1 -9.11 -27.06 -5.14
N PRO A 2 -8.66 -26.27 -6.13
CA PRO A 2 -7.30 -26.42 -6.62
C PRO A 2 -6.36 -25.79 -5.59
N GLY A 3 -5.54 -26.63 -4.94
CA GLY A 3 -4.53 -26.19 -3.99
C GLY A 3 -3.41 -25.44 -4.71
N GLY A 4 -2.93 -24.35 -4.10
CA GLY A 4 -1.73 -23.67 -4.57
C GLY A 4 -0.56 -24.66 -4.57
N GLY A 5 -0.02 -24.95 -5.74
CA GLY A 5 1.16 -25.79 -5.89
C GLY A 5 2.40 -25.02 -5.42
N SER A 6 3.17 -25.61 -4.51
CA SER A 6 4.55 -25.20 -4.27
C SER A 6 5.42 -25.84 -5.34
N ASP A 7 5.73 -25.11 -6.40
CA ASP A 7 6.81 -25.52 -7.30
C ASP A 7 8.12 -25.33 -6.53
N GLY A 8 8.92 -26.39 -6.44
CA GLY A 8 10.15 -26.41 -5.63
C GLY A 8 11.05 -25.21 -5.90
N ALA A 9 11.71 -24.71 -4.83
CA ALA A 9 12.56 -23.51 -4.74
C ALA A 9 11.87 -22.20 -4.30
N GLY A 10 11.02 -22.26 -3.27
CA GLY A 10 10.56 -21.04 -2.58
C GLY A 10 9.57 -20.19 -3.38
N VAL A 11 8.96 -20.73 -4.44
CA VAL A 11 7.95 -20.03 -5.23
C VAL A 11 6.57 -20.59 -4.88
N THR A 12 5.59 -19.72 -4.66
CA THR A 12 4.22 -20.10 -4.31
C THR A 12 3.22 -19.30 -5.14
N ARG A 13 2.38 -20.00 -5.89
CA ARG A 13 1.30 -19.37 -6.67
C ARG A 13 0.07 -19.21 -5.77
N LEU A 14 -0.44 -17.99 -5.69
CA LEU A 14 -1.63 -17.71 -4.89
C LEU A 14 -2.90 -18.16 -5.64
N PRO A 15 -3.91 -18.73 -4.95
CA PRO A 15 -5.16 -19.18 -5.55
C PRO A 15 -5.89 -18.12 -6.39
N ARG A 16 -5.84 -16.84 -5.97
CA ARG A 16 -6.50 -15.71 -6.65
C ARG A 16 -5.60 -15.03 -7.69
N GLY A 17 -4.41 -15.56 -7.91
CA GLY A 17 -3.40 -15.00 -8.80
C GLY A 17 -2.31 -14.25 -8.04
N GLY A 18 -1.21 -13.98 -8.74
CA GLY A 18 0.02 -13.49 -8.14
C GLY A 18 0.95 -14.64 -7.72
N VAL A 19 2.21 -14.28 -7.50
CA VAL A 19 3.27 -15.24 -7.18
C VAL A 19 4.09 -14.68 -6.03
N VAL A 20 4.34 -15.50 -5.02
CA VAL A 20 5.20 -15.17 -3.89
C VAL A 20 6.52 -15.91 -4.07
N VAL A 21 7.62 -15.20 -3.90
CA VAL A 21 8.97 -15.75 -3.93
C VAL A 21 9.61 -15.51 -2.57
N GLU A 22 10.00 -16.58 -1.89
CA GLU A 22 10.71 -16.52 -0.62
C GLU A 22 12.17 -16.09 -0.89
N THR A 23 12.63 -15.05 -0.21
CA THR A 23 13.99 -14.51 -0.37
C THR A 23 14.63 -14.21 0.98
N ALA A 24 15.93 -13.88 0.99
CA ALA A 24 16.63 -13.48 2.20
C ALA A 24 16.05 -12.20 2.83
N VAL A 25 15.52 -11.28 2.03
CA VAL A 25 14.91 -10.03 2.53
C VAL A 25 13.45 -10.20 2.97
N GLY A 26 12.97 -11.44 3.02
CA GLY A 26 11.57 -11.79 3.22
C GLY A 26 10.84 -12.14 1.91
N PRO A 27 9.55 -12.50 1.99
CA PRO A 27 8.77 -12.84 0.80
C PRO A 27 8.53 -11.62 -0.08
N ILE A 28 8.66 -11.80 -1.39
CA ILE A 28 8.33 -10.80 -2.41
C ILE A 28 7.13 -11.30 -3.21
N GLN A 29 6.07 -10.49 -3.31
CA GLN A 29 4.88 -10.84 -4.08
C GLN A 29 4.80 -10.07 -5.40
N PHE A 30 4.63 -10.81 -6.49
CA PHE A 30 4.42 -10.31 -7.83
C PHE A 30 2.93 -10.29 -8.16
N GLY A 31 2.41 -9.09 -8.43
CA GLY A 31 0.98 -8.89 -8.63
C GLY A 31 0.19 -8.97 -7.32
N LEU A 32 -0.78 -8.09 -7.19
CA LEU A 32 -1.67 -7.98 -6.04
C LEU A 32 -3.13 -8.00 -6.53
N PRO A 33 -3.64 -9.18 -6.95
CA PRO A 33 -5.06 -9.32 -7.18
C PRO A 33 -5.86 -9.10 -5.90
N PRO A 34 -7.17 -8.83 -6.04
CA PRO A 34 -8.02 -8.61 -4.89
C PRO A 34 -8.00 -9.79 -3.92
N GLU A 35 -8.11 -9.45 -2.63
CA GLU A 35 -8.09 -10.40 -1.52
C GLU A 35 -6.80 -11.23 -1.35
N SER A 36 -5.68 -10.87 -1.97
CA SER A 36 -4.42 -11.64 -1.84
C SER A 36 -3.92 -11.81 -0.40
N ILE A 37 -4.22 -10.88 0.52
CA ILE A 37 -3.92 -11.05 1.96
C ILE A 37 -4.67 -12.24 2.57
N LYS A 38 -5.92 -12.49 2.16
CA LYS A 38 -6.70 -13.62 2.66
C LYS A 38 -6.06 -14.94 2.27
N ASP A 39 -5.43 -15.00 1.09
CA ASP A 39 -4.66 -16.18 0.67
C ASP A 39 -3.49 -16.44 1.62
N HIS A 40 -2.71 -15.40 1.97
CA HIS A 40 -1.63 -15.52 2.95
C HIS A 40 -2.12 -15.99 4.31
N MET A 41 -3.22 -15.43 4.80
CA MET A 41 -3.82 -15.83 6.09
C MET A 41 -4.27 -17.29 6.10
N VAL A 42 -4.95 -17.74 5.04
CA VAL A 42 -5.40 -19.14 4.90
C VAL A 42 -4.22 -20.09 4.79
N LEU A 43 -3.17 -19.68 4.08
CA LEU A 43 -1.93 -20.44 3.95
C LEU A 43 -1.04 -20.37 5.20
N LYS A 44 -1.47 -19.62 6.24
CA LYS A 44 -0.70 -19.35 7.48
C LYS A 44 0.70 -18.83 7.18
N ARG A 45 0.81 -17.99 6.15
CA ARG A 45 2.05 -17.33 5.75
C ARG A 45 2.06 -15.88 6.19
N GLU A 46 3.27 -15.37 6.30
CA GLU A 46 3.48 -13.97 6.54
C GLU A 46 3.03 -13.14 5.34
N VAL A 47 2.30 -12.05 5.61
CA VAL A 47 1.95 -11.09 4.57
C VAL A 47 3.24 -10.34 4.17
N PRO A 48 3.58 -10.32 2.87
CA PRO A 48 4.78 -9.64 2.39
C PRO A 48 4.82 -8.16 2.72
N THR A 49 6.02 -7.61 2.79
CA THR A 49 6.28 -6.16 2.81
C THR A 49 6.80 -5.66 1.46
N HIS A 50 7.19 -6.57 0.56
CA HIS A 50 7.73 -6.23 -0.76
C HIS A 50 6.78 -6.70 -1.87
N PHE A 51 6.36 -5.76 -2.72
CA PHE A 51 5.38 -6.02 -3.78
C PHE A 51 5.85 -5.47 -5.11
N VAL A 52 5.88 -6.33 -6.14
CA VAL A 52 6.14 -5.91 -7.52
C VAL A 52 4.81 -5.61 -8.19
N ILE A 53 4.62 -4.35 -8.57
CA ILE A 53 3.43 -3.86 -9.26
C ILE A 53 3.60 -4.09 -10.77
N PRO A 54 2.69 -4.82 -11.43
CA PRO A 54 2.73 -4.96 -12.88
C PRO A 54 2.65 -3.60 -13.58
N ALA A 55 3.39 -3.43 -14.69
CA ALA A 55 3.39 -2.19 -15.46
C ALA A 55 1.99 -1.84 -16.00
N ASP A 56 1.22 -2.85 -16.41
CA ASP A 56 -0.21 -2.73 -16.65
C ASP A 56 -0.97 -3.52 -15.57
N PRO A 57 -1.41 -2.86 -14.49
CA PRO A 57 -2.14 -3.53 -13.42
C PRO A 57 -3.60 -3.82 -13.80
N PHE A 58 -4.14 -3.26 -14.89
CA PHE A 58 -5.54 -3.47 -15.25
C PHE A 58 -5.67 -4.45 -16.42
N VAL A 59 -6.23 -5.64 -16.17
CA VAL A 59 -6.34 -6.68 -17.18
C VAL A 59 -7.44 -6.34 -18.20
N ARG A 60 -7.03 -5.85 -19.37
CA ARG A 60 -7.94 -5.52 -20.48
C ARG A 60 -8.26 -6.71 -21.40
N ALA A 61 -7.44 -7.77 -21.34
CA ALA A 61 -7.60 -8.94 -22.20
C ALA A 61 -8.92 -9.66 -21.90
N ILE A 62 -9.59 -10.14 -22.97
CA ILE A 62 -10.84 -10.90 -22.85
C ILE A 62 -10.54 -12.26 -22.23
N GLY A 63 -11.23 -12.57 -21.13
CA GLY A 63 -11.05 -13.82 -20.39
C GLY A 63 -11.60 -13.75 -18.98
N PRO A 64 -11.39 -14.81 -18.17
CA PRO A 64 -11.90 -14.89 -16.80
C PRO A 64 -11.42 -13.78 -15.87
N SER A 65 -10.28 -13.17 -16.15
CA SER A 65 -9.67 -12.07 -15.38
C SER A 65 -9.91 -10.69 -16.00
N GLN A 66 -10.76 -10.58 -17.04
CA GLN A 66 -11.06 -9.30 -17.69
C GLN A 66 -11.66 -8.31 -16.68
N GLY A 67 -11.12 -7.09 -16.67
CA GLY A 67 -11.56 -6.01 -15.78
C GLY A 67 -10.99 -6.08 -14.37
N LEU A 68 -10.08 -7.02 -14.10
CA LEU A 68 -9.44 -7.15 -12.80
C LEU A 68 -8.25 -6.18 -12.68
N ASN A 69 -8.18 -5.45 -11.56
CA ASN A 69 -6.97 -4.75 -11.16
C ASN A 69 -6.08 -5.72 -10.35
N VAL A 70 -4.89 -6.04 -10.86
CA VAL A 70 -3.87 -6.88 -10.22
C VAL A 70 -2.79 -6.04 -9.51
N GLY A 71 -3.12 -4.79 -9.19
CA GLY A 71 -2.33 -3.87 -8.39
C GLY A 71 -3.14 -3.27 -7.24
N GLU A 72 -3.92 -4.08 -6.50
CA GLU A 72 -4.58 -3.63 -5.27
C GLU A 72 -3.56 -3.47 -4.12
N PHE A 73 -2.79 -2.38 -4.18
CA PHE A 73 -1.75 -2.06 -3.19
C PHE A 73 -2.31 -1.41 -1.91
N GLU A 74 -3.52 -0.85 -1.92
CA GLU A 74 -4.09 -0.12 -0.78
C GLU A 74 -4.25 -1.01 0.46
N PHE A 75 -4.96 -2.12 0.30
CA PHE A 75 -5.25 -3.01 1.43
C PHE A 75 -3.99 -3.66 2.02
N PRO A 76 -3.03 -4.19 1.22
CA PRO A 76 -1.73 -4.66 1.72
C PRO A 76 -0.92 -3.60 2.45
N THR A 77 -1.02 -2.35 2.01
CA THR A 77 -0.34 -1.23 2.66
C THR A 77 -0.99 -0.93 4.02
N TYR A 78 -2.31 -0.76 4.08
CA TYR A 78 -3.02 -0.50 5.33
C TYR A 78 -2.85 -1.64 6.34
N PHE A 79 -2.92 -2.89 5.88
CA PHE A 79 -2.72 -4.05 6.74
C PHE A 79 -1.31 -4.07 7.35
N ASN A 80 -0.28 -3.88 6.53
CA ASN A 80 1.09 -3.86 7.04
C ASN A 80 1.34 -2.66 7.96
N PHE A 81 0.85 -1.48 7.60
CA PHE A 81 1.09 -0.27 8.38
C PHE A 81 0.31 -0.25 9.70
N PHE A 82 -1.02 -0.35 9.65
CA PHE A 82 -1.85 -0.17 10.84
C PHE A 82 -1.82 -1.37 11.79
N LEU A 83 -1.80 -2.60 11.25
CA LEU A 83 -1.89 -3.83 12.05
C LEU A 83 -0.53 -4.48 12.31
N LYS A 84 0.40 -4.44 11.35
CA LYS A 84 1.74 -5.04 11.53
C LYS A 84 2.81 -4.03 11.91
N LYS A 85 2.53 -2.72 11.90
CA LYS A 85 3.51 -1.65 12.17
C LYS A 85 4.74 -1.75 11.27
N ARG A 86 4.52 -2.08 9.99
CA ARG A 86 5.57 -2.20 8.97
C ARG A 86 5.26 -1.36 7.76
N ARG A 87 6.29 -0.73 7.22
CA ARG A 87 6.22 -0.02 5.94
C ARG A 87 6.33 -1.01 4.78
N VAL A 88 5.51 -0.83 3.74
CA VAL A 88 5.63 -1.64 2.51
C VAL A 88 6.60 -1.00 1.52
N ASN A 89 7.22 -1.81 0.67
CA ASN A 89 7.97 -1.37 -0.49
C ASN A 89 7.23 -1.77 -1.77
N LEU A 90 6.80 -0.78 -2.54
CA LEU A 90 6.22 -0.99 -3.85
C LEU A 90 7.32 -0.86 -4.91
N ILE A 91 7.57 -1.96 -5.60
CA ILE A 91 8.56 -2.05 -6.67
C ILE A 91 7.82 -1.78 -7.98
N VAL A 92 8.15 -0.68 -8.65
CA VAL A 92 7.38 -0.12 -9.77
C VAL A 92 8.27 0.10 -10.99
N ALA A 93 7.65 0.08 -12.17
CA ALA A 93 8.36 0.18 -13.45
C ALA A 93 9.10 1.52 -13.60
N ASP A 94 8.47 2.63 -13.21
CA ASP A 94 8.96 3.98 -13.45
C ASP A 94 8.38 4.99 -12.44
N ALA A 95 8.89 6.23 -12.52
CA ALA A 95 8.45 7.34 -11.68
C ALA A 95 7.00 7.75 -11.93
N ASP A 96 6.46 7.51 -13.14
CA ASP A 96 5.05 7.81 -13.43
C ASP A 96 4.11 6.85 -12.69
N ALA A 97 4.49 5.57 -12.59
CA ALA A 97 3.78 4.59 -11.79
C ALA A 97 3.80 4.96 -10.30
N GLU A 98 4.96 5.34 -9.75
CA GLU A 98 5.06 5.87 -8.39
C GLU A 98 4.13 7.08 -8.20
N ALA A 99 4.19 8.08 -9.09
CA ALA A 99 3.40 9.30 -8.98
C ALA A 99 1.89 9.02 -8.99
N ARG A 100 1.42 8.08 -9.83
CA ARG A 100 0.02 7.66 -9.85
C ARG A 100 -0.39 7.00 -8.53
N ILE A 101 0.42 6.10 -8.00
CA ILE A 101 0.14 5.41 -6.74
C ILE A 101 0.11 6.40 -5.58
N ARG A 102 1.09 7.31 -5.51
CA ARG A 102 1.12 8.38 -4.50
C ARG A 102 -0.14 9.25 -4.57
N ARG A 103 -0.59 9.60 -5.79
CA ARG A 103 -1.84 10.34 -5.98
C ARG A 103 -3.05 9.58 -5.46
N VAL A 104 -3.15 8.27 -5.71
CA VAL A 104 -4.25 7.46 -5.18
C VAL A 104 -4.29 7.56 -3.65
N PHE A 105 -3.19 7.30 -2.94
CA PHE A 105 -3.19 7.41 -1.47
C PHE A 105 -3.37 8.84 -0.97
N GLN A 106 -2.86 9.84 -1.69
CA GLN A 106 -3.12 11.23 -1.36
C GLN A 106 -4.63 11.46 -1.34
N GLU A 107 -5.35 11.13 -2.41
CA GLU A 107 -6.79 11.35 -2.50
C GLU A 107 -7.61 10.45 -1.56
N THR A 108 -7.30 9.15 -1.46
CA THR A 108 -8.15 8.18 -0.75
C THR A 108 -7.90 8.13 0.75
N LEU A 109 -6.68 8.40 1.21
CA LEU A 109 -6.31 8.34 2.63
C LEU A 109 -6.12 9.73 3.24
N LEU A 110 -5.44 10.62 2.54
CA LEU A 110 -5.03 11.93 3.08
C LEU A 110 -6.01 13.04 2.70
N GLY A 111 -6.92 12.78 1.76
CA GLY A 111 -7.81 13.75 1.14
C GLY A 111 -7.08 14.65 0.11
N PRO A 112 -7.82 15.58 -0.51
CA PRO A 112 -7.30 16.37 -1.61
C PRO A 112 -6.11 17.23 -1.18
N SER A 113 -5.12 17.36 -2.07
CA SER A 113 -3.94 18.20 -1.78
C SER A 113 -4.27 19.69 -1.61
N ALA A 114 -5.40 20.13 -2.17
CA ALA A 114 -5.96 21.46 -2.01
C ALA A 114 -7.47 21.35 -1.79
N VAL A 115 -7.98 22.07 -0.78
CA VAL A 115 -9.40 22.13 -0.47
C VAL A 115 -10.00 23.34 -1.17
N ASP A 116 -11.08 23.12 -1.92
CA ASP A 116 -11.95 24.19 -2.41
C ASP A 116 -13.24 24.22 -1.55
N PRO A 117 -13.39 25.19 -0.62
CA PRO A 117 -14.55 25.28 0.27
C PRO A 117 -15.87 25.60 -0.44
N ASP A 118 -15.83 25.98 -1.72
CA ASP A 118 -17.00 26.28 -2.52
C ASP A 118 -17.42 25.08 -3.40
N ALA A 119 -16.62 24.00 -3.50
CA ALA A 119 -16.89 22.87 -4.39
C ALA A 119 -18.08 21.98 -3.96
N ASP A 120 -18.28 21.82 -2.64
CA ASP A 120 -19.27 20.88 -2.08
C ASP A 120 -20.59 21.56 -1.62
N TYR A 121 -20.70 22.87 -1.80
CA TYR A 121 -21.83 23.66 -1.30
C TYR A 121 -22.58 24.38 -2.42
N GLU A 122 -23.90 24.47 -2.28
CA GLU A 122 -24.75 25.22 -3.21
C GLU A 122 -24.45 26.73 -3.16
N GLU A 123 -24.66 27.40 -4.30
CA GLU A 123 -24.45 28.83 -4.44
C GLU A 123 -25.41 29.61 -3.53
N GLY A 124 -24.86 30.21 -2.46
CA GLY A 124 -25.63 30.95 -1.46
C GLY A 124 -25.72 30.26 -0.10
N PHE A 125 -25.25 29.01 0.04
CA PHE A 125 -25.18 28.34 1.33
C PHE A 125 -24.26 29.13 2.31
N PRO A 126 -24.72 29.49 3.53
CA PRO A 126 -23.98 30.35 4.45
C PRO A 126 -22.59 29.80 4.79
N ARG A 127 -21.55 30.62 4.62
CA ARG A 127 -20.14 30.20 4.82
C ARG A 127 -19.80 29.82 6.25
N ASP A 128 -20.43 30.46 7.23
CA ASP A 128 -20.28 30.18 8.65
C ASP A 128 -20.91 28.86 9.10
N ALA A 129 -21.84 28.32 8.30
CA ALA A 129 -22.46 27.01 8.50
C ALA A 129 -21.74 25.87 7.75
N ARG A 130 -20.70 26.17 6.97
CA ARG A 130 -19.91 25.16 6.22
C ARG A 130 -18.91 24.47 7.13
N ALA A 131 -18.62 23.22 6.79
CA ALA A 131 -17.56 22.44 7.42
C ALA A 131 -16.19 23.04 7.08
N ASP A 132 -15.30 23.05 8.06
CA ASP A 132 -13.89 23.40 7.84
C ASP A 132 -13.13 22.14 7.47
N LEU A 133 -13.24 21.74 6.20
CA LEU A 133 -12.60 20.53 5.66
C LEU A 133 -11.08 20.52 5.91
N SER A 134 -10.44 21.68 5.92
CA SER A 134 -9.01 21.78 6.22
C SER A 134 -8.70 21.37 7.67
N LYS A 135 -9.50 21.84 8.64
CA LYS A 135 -9.36 21.42 10.04
C LYS A 135 -9.73 19.96 10.24
N GLU A 136 -10.80 19.48 9.61
CA GLU A 136 -11.21 18.07 9.71
C GLU A 136 -10.13 17.13 9.16
N MET A 137 -9.59 17.43 7.97
CA MET A 137 -8.50 16.66 7.39
C MET A 137 -7.25 16.69 8.27
N ALA A 138 -6.90 17.84 8.85
CA ALA A 138 -5.78 17.93 9.79
C ALA A 138 -6.00 17.06 11.04
N PHE A 139 -7.24 16.99 11.53
CA PHE A 139 -7.60 16.13 12.66
C PHE A 139 -7.51 14.64 12.31
N PHE A 140 -8.13 14.20 11.21
CA PHE A 140 -8.15 12.78 10.82
C PHE A 140 -6.79 12.24 10.35
N ARG A 141 -5.90 13.11 9.88
CA ARG A 141 -4.53 12.72 9.49
C ARG A 141 -3.58 12.57 10.67
N LYS A 142 -3.96 12.98 11.88
CA LYS A 142 -3.11 12.80 13.06
C LYS A 142 -3.02 11.31 13.43
N PHE A 143 -1.79 10.80 13.55
CA PHE A 143 -1.50 9.41 13.93
C PHE A 143 -0.40 9.39 14.99
N GLY A 144 -0.81 9.27 16.25
CA GLY A 144 0.06 9.57 17.39
C GLY A 144 0.53 11.03 17.31
N ASP A 145 1.84 11.23 17.37
CA ASP A 145 2.47 12.55 17.24
C ASP A 145 2.91 12.87 15.80
N LYS A 146 2.68 11.95 14.85
CA LYS A 146 3.02 12.12 13.43
C LYS A 146 1.77 12.45 12.62
N MET A 147 1.96 13.09 11.47
CA MET A 147 0.92 13.23 10.46
C MET A 147 1.03 12.09 9.46
N LEU A 148 -0.09 11.46 9.12
CA LEU A 148 -0.15 10.49 8.05
C LEU A 148 0.35 11.13 6.75
N SER A 149 1.29 10.43 6.12
CA SER A 149 1.89 10.75 4.83
C SER A 149 2.14 9.46 4.07
N VAL A 150 2.20 9.54 2.75
CA VAL A 150 2.45 8.34 1.93
C VAL A 150 3.77 7.66 2.32
N ASP A 151 4.82 8.44 2.62
CA ASP A 151 6.14 7.92 2.98
C ASP A 151 6.20 7.22 4.35
N LEU A 152 5.22 7.50 5.22
CA LEU A 152 5.05 6.78 6.49
C LEU A 152 4.49 5.38 6.25
N LEU A 153 3.59 5.22 5.27
CA LEU A 153 2.93 3.95 4.95
C LEU A 153 3.74 3.07 4.00
N MET A 154 4.44 3.68 3.04
CA MET A 154 5.16 2.95 2.01
C MET A 154 6.43 3.67 1.54
N ARG A 155 7.31 2.90 0.90
CA ARG A 155 8.39 3.40 0.07
C ARG A 155 8.29 2.81 -1.34
N PHE A 156 9.07 3.36 -2.25
CA PHE A 156 9.15 2.89 -3.64
C PHE A 156 10.56 2.42 -3.98
N THR A 157 10.62 1.41 -4.85
CA THR A 157 11.87 0.98 -5.51
C THR A 157 11.59 0.93 -7.01
N LEU A 158 12.39 1.63 -7.80
CA LEU A 158 12.21 1.64 -9.25
C LEU A 158 13.11 0.58 -9.89
N PHE A 159 12.64 0.03 -11.00
CA PHE A 159 13.53 -0.66 -11.92
C PHE A 159 14.43 0.36 -12.63
N ASP A 160 15.70 0.01 -12.81
CA ASP A 160 16.63 0.78 -13.65
C ASP A 160 16.43 0.48 -15.15
N GLU A 161 17.22 1.15 -15.99
CA GLU A 161 17.19 0.96 -17.46
C GLU A 161 17.53 -0.48 -17.90
N SER A 162 18.20 -1.25 -17.04
CA SER A 162 18.50 -2.66 -17.29
C SER A 162 17.39 -3.61 -16.82
N GLY A 163 16.29 -3.07 -16.27
CA GLY A 163 15.18 -3.85 -15.72
C GLY A 163 15.51 -4.46 -14.36
N VAL A 164 16.43 -3.87 -13.59
CA VAL A 164 16.87 -4.37 -12.28
C VAL A 164 16.38 -3.44 -11.17
N ALA A 165 15.78 -4.03 -10.13
CA ALA A 165 15.41 -3.35 -8.89
C ALA A 165 16.12 -4.02 -7.72
N VAL A 166 16.82 -3.23 -6.90
CA VAL A 166 17.57 -3.75 -5.74
C VAL A 166 16.78 -3.53 -4.46
N VAL A 167 16.33 -4.62 -3.86
CA VAL A 167 15.62 -4.61 -2.57
C VAL A 167 16.60 -4.97 -1.45
N ARG A 168 16.51 -4.26 -0.33
CA ARG A 168 17.31 -4.49 0.87
C ARG A 168 16.40 -4.73 2.05
N GLU A 169 16.90 -5.51 3.02
CA GLU A 169 16.24 -5.67 4.32
C GLU A 169 15.97 -4.30 4.95
N ASP A 170 14.75 -4.13 5.46
CA ASP A 170 14.44 -3.01 6.32
C ASP A 170 15.05 -3.30 7.69
N ARG A 171 16.21 -2.72 7.98
CA ARG A 171 16.65 -2.56 9.37
C ARG A 171 15.73 -1.48 9.92
N GLY A 172 14.68 -1.86 10.63
CA GLY A 172 13.76 -0.90 11.22
C GLY A 172 14.58 0.18 11.93
N GLU A 173 14.30 1.45 11.62
CA GLU A 173 14.54 2.49 12.61
C GLU A 173 13.70 2.05 13.81
N GLY A 174 14.37 1.73 14.93
CA GLY A 174 13.68 1.49 16.18
C GLY A 174 12.80 2.70 16.43
N ASP A 175 11.49 2.48 16.60
CA ASP A 175 10.72 3.40 17.39
C ASP A 175 11.36 3.30 18.79
N ASP A 176 12.30 4.20 19.08
CA ASP A 176 12.75 4.55 20.43
C ASP A 176 11.56 5.24 21.12
N ASP A 177 10.48 4.49 21.34
CA ASP A 177 9.52 4.80 22.40
C ASP A 177 10.11 4.15 23.65
N ASP A 178 11.14 4.80 24.21
CA ASP A 178 11.58 4.53 25.57
C ASP A 178 10.40 4.82 26.49
N ASP A 179 9.90 3.75 27.11
CA ASP A 179 9.13 3.78 28.35
C ASP A 179 9.93 4.56 29.39
N ASP A 180 9.65 5.85 29.55
CA ASP A 180 10.03 6.63 30.73
C ASP A 180 8.81 7.44 31.17
N ASP A 181 7.89 6.77 31.87
CA ASP A 181 6.97 7.39 32.83
C ASP A 181 6.72 6.38 33.97
N ASP A 182 7.80 6.01 34.65
CA ASP A 182 7.80 5.62 36.07
C ASP A 182 8.68 6.64 36.82
N ASP A 183 8.04 7.57 37.55
CA ASP A 183 8.43 8.12 38.87
C ASP A 183 7.89 9.57 39.07
N ASP A 184 6.70 9.68 39.68
CA ASP A 184 6.41 10.40 40.96
C ASP A 184 4.89 10.62 41.19
#